data_AF-A0A6P1CZC9-F1
#
_entry.id   AF-A0A6P1CZC9-F1
#
_cell.length_a   1.000
_cell.length_b   1.000
_cell.length_c   1.000
_cell.angle_alpha   90.00
_cell.angle_beta   90.00
_cell.angle_gamma   90.00
#
_symmetry.space_group_name_H-M   'P 1'
#
loop_
_entity.id
_entity.type
_entity.pdbx_description
1 polymer ?
#
loop_
_entity_poly.entity_id
_entity_poly.type
_entity_poly.pdbx_seq_one_letter_code
_entity_poly.pdbx_strand_id
1 'polypeptide(L)' 'YSSPSARSWGRMVLVNGRPGLVVFDGTHTGVFSFTVEAGQITAIDVIRNPDKLHDLPESGEPWFMNEVEDDQPTD' A
#
# COMPACT_ATOMS: atom_id res chain seq x y z
N TYR A 1 6.94 9.94 -24.27
CA TYR A 1 5.65 9.88 -23.59
C TYR A 1 5.89 9.33 -22.21
N SER A 2 6.14 10.19 -21.23
CA SER A 2 6.10 9.78 -19.82
C SER A 2 4.62 9.82 -19.44
N SER A 3 3.98 8.66 -19.32
CA SER A 3 2.68 8.62 -18.63
C SER A 3 2.89 9.23 -17.25
N PRO A 4 1.95 10.03 -16.72
CA PRO A 4 1.97 10.38 -15.31
C PRO A 4 2.09 9.05 -14.58
N SER A 5 3.21 8.82 -13.90
CA SER A 5 3.38 7.68 -13.01
C SER A 5 2.13 7.66 -12.15
N ALA A 6 1.30 6.61 -12.29
CA ALA A 6 0.01 6.59 -11.64
C ALA A 6 0.23 6.91 -10.16
N ARG A 7 -0.47 7.92 -9.63
CA ARG A 7 -0.19 8.42 -8.28
C ARG A 7 -0.16 7.28 -7.30
N SER A 8 0.94 7.15 -6.55
CA SER A 8 1.04 6.14 -5.49
C SER A 8 -0.10 6.32 -4.50
N TRP A 9 -0.70 5.22 -4.08
CA TRP A 9 -1.84 5.25 -3.18
C TRP A 9 -1.77 4.08 -2.19
N GLY A 10 -2.43 4.26 -1.05
CA GLY A 10 -2.62 3.22 -0.05
C GLY A 10 -4.09 3.07 0.28
N ARG A 11 -4.49 1.86 0.70
CA ARG A 11 -5.87 1.57 1.13
C ARG A 11 -5.86 0.55 2.25
N MET A 12 -6.56 0.86 3.34
CA MET A 12 -6.86 -0.14 4.38
C MET A 12 -7.78 -1.22 3.85
N VAL A 13 -7.43 -2.46 4.14
CA VAL A 13 -8.23 -3.64 3.79
C VAL A 13 -8.26 -4.62 4.95
N LEU A 14 -9.16 -5.59 4.87
CA LEU A 14 -9.09 -6.79 5.69
C LEU A 14 -8.51 -7.93 4.84
N VAL A 15 -7.38 -8.48 5.26
CA VAL A 15 -6.77 -9.66 4.65
C VAL A 15 -7.14 -10.86 5.51
N ASN A 16 -7.98 -11.75 4.99
CA ASN A 16 -8.50 -12.90 5.75
C ASN A 16 -9.09 -12.50 7.12
N GLY A 17 -9.79 -11.35 7.17
CA GLY A 17 -10.40 -10.82 8.40
C GLY A 17 -9.43 -10.09 9.34
N ARG A 18 -8.14 -9.96 8.99
CA ARG A 18 -7.12 -9.25 9.77
C ARG A 18 -6.79 -7.89 9.15
N PRO A 19 -6.39 -6.88 9.95
CA PRO A 19 -5.96 -5.59 9.42
C PRO A 19 -4.82 -5.73 8.42
N GLY A 20 -4.99 -5.10 7.25
CA GLY A 20 -3.97 -5.03 6.22
C GLY A 20 -4.00 -3.71 5.46
N LEU A 21 -2.95 -3.51 4.68
CA LEU A 21 -2.75 -2.32 3.85
C LEU A 21 -2.37 -2.76 2.43
N VAL A 22 -3.18 -2.36 1.45
CA VAL A 22 -2.79 -2.40 0.04
C VAL A 22 -2.03 -1.13 -0.27
N VAL A 23 -0.89 -1.24 -0.95
CA VAL A 23 -0.12 -0.12 -1.45
C VAL A 23 0.12 -0.31 -2.93
N PHE A 24 -0.09 0.74 -3.70
CA PHE A 24 0.37 0.85 -5.08
C PHE A 24 1.46 1.92 -5.15
N ASP A 25 2.65 1.54 -5.64
CA ASP A 25 3.83 2.42 -5.69
C ASP A 25 3.96 3.21 -7.01
N GLY A 26 2.91 3.21 -7.83
CA GLY A 26 2.91 3.80 -9.16
C GLY A 26 3.22 2.81 -10.27
N THR A 27 3.81 1.67 -9.94
CA THR A 27 4.13 0.59 -10.89
C THR A 27 3.63 -0.78 -10.43
N HIS A 28 3.74 -1.08 -9.14
CA HIS A 28 3.43 -2.38 -8.55
C HIS A 28 2.48 -2.24 -7.37
N THR A 29 1.65 -3.27 -7.19
CA THR A 29 0.80 -3.42 -6.00
C THR A 29 1.50 -4.34 -5.00
N GLY A 30 1.40 -4.03 -3.71
CA GLY A 30 1.82 -4.87 -2.62
C GLY A 30 0.82 -4.84 -1.48
N VAL A 31 0.84 -5.89 -0.65
CA VAL A 31 0.00 -6.00 0.55
C VAL A 31 0.88 -6.17 1.77
N PHE A 32 0.58 -5.38 2.80
CA PHE A 32 1.14 -5.51 4.13
C PHE A 32 0.05 -6.09 5.04
N SER A 33 0.31 -7.27 5.62
CA SER A 33 -0.56 -7.88 6.62
C SER A 33 0.07 -7.71 7.99
N PHE A 34 -0.72 -7.27 8.96
CA PHE A 34 -0.24 -7.03 10.33
C PHE A 34 -0.79 -8.10 11.26
N THR A 35 0.10 -8.76 11.99
CA THR A 35 -0.30 -9.58 13.14
C THR A 35 -0.24 -8.72 14.39
N VAL A 36 -1.38 -8.57 15.05
CA VAL A 36 -1.51 -7.79 16.28
C VAL A 36 -1.85 -8.73 17.43
N GLU A 37 -1.02 -8.73 18.46
CA GLU A 37 -1.19 -9.50 19.69
C GLU A 37 -1.08 -8.55 20.88
N ALA A 38 -2.05 -8.63 21.80
CA ALA A 38 -2.13 -7.74 22.97
C ALA A 38 -2.00 -6.23 22.65
N GLY A 39 -2.54 -5.80 21.50
CA GLY A 39 -2.48 -4.41 21.05
C GLY A 39 -1.13 -3.97 20.47
N GLN A 40 -0.19 -4.90 20.27
CA GLN A 40 1.12 -4.66 19.68
C GLN A 40 1.26 -5.40 18.35
N ILE A 41 1.88 -4.77 17.36
CA ILE A 41 2.23 -5.44 16.10
C ILE A 41 3.41 -6.38 16.39
N THR A 42 3.21 -7.69 16.25
CA THR A 42 4.24 -8.70 16.48
C THR A 42 4.85 -9.24 15.19
N ALA A 43 4.15 -9.11 14.06
CA ALA A 43 4.68 -9.45 12.74
C ALA A 43 4.09 -8.57 11.63
N ILE A 44 4.87 -8.39 10.58
CA ILE A 44 4.48 -7.73 9.34
C ILE A 44 4.87 -8.64 8.18
N ASP A 45 3.89 -9.10 7.42
CA ASP A 45 4.10 -9.87 6.20
C ASP A 45 3.92 -8.97 4.98
N VAL A 46 4.91 -8.96 4.07
CA VAL A 46 4.87 -8.16 2.84
C VAL A 46 4.75 -9.09 1.64
N ILE A 47 3.65 -8.97 0.91
CA ILE A 47 3.33 -9.80 -0.25
C ILE A 47 3.38 -8.93 -1.51
N ARG A 48 4.30 -9.27 -2.42
CA ARG A 48 4.40 -8.68 -3.77
C ARG A 48 4.29 -9.71 -4.90
N ASN A 49 3.97 -10.97 -4.57
CA ASN A 49 3.79 -11.99 -5.60
C ASN A 49 2.46 -11.72 -6.34
N PRO A 50 2.49 -11.40 -7.65
CA PRO A 50 1.27 -11.03 -8.40
C PRO A 50 0.19 -12.12 -8.37
N ASP A 51 0.57 -13.40 -8.36
CA ASP A 51 -0.39 -14.52 -8.31
C ASP A 51 -1.20 -14.52 -7.01
N LYS A 52 -0.63 -13.99 -5.92
CA LYS A 52 -1.29 -13.88 -4.62
C LYS A 52 -2.11 -12.59 -4.45
N LEU A 53 -2.06 -11.68 -5.42
CA LEU A 53 -2.70 -10.37 -5.38
C LEU A 53 -3.89 -10.24 -6.34
N HIS A 54 -4.29 -11.33 -7.00
CA HIS A 54 -5.40 -11.30 -7.97
C HIS A 54 -6.75 -10.97 -7.32
N ASP A 55 -6.99 -11.45 -6.10
CA ASP A 55 -8.31 -11.38 -5.44
C ASP A 55 -8.34 -10.37 -4.28
N LEU A 56 -7.64 -9.25 -4.42
CA LEU A 56 -7.64 -8.23 -3.37
C LEU A 56 -9.00 -7.54 -3.24
N PRO A 57 -9.49 -7.32 -2.01
CA PRO A 57 -10.75 -6.62 -1.81
C PRO A 57 -10.65 -5.18 -2.31
N GLU A 58 -11.66 -4.74 -3.06
CA GLU A 58 -11.78 -3.36 -3.57
C GLU A 58 -12.37 -2.38 -2.55
N SER A 59 -12.76 -2.86 -1.37
CA SER A 59 -13.37 -2.05 -0.33
C SER A 59 -12.37 -1.10 0.32
N GLY A 60 -12.78 0.15 0.53
CA GLY A 60 -12.03 1.19 1.22
C GLY A 60 -11.67 2.35 0.29
N GLU A 61 -11.70 3.57 0.82
CA GLU A 61 -11.27 4.75 0.08
C GLU A 61 -9.75 4.80 0.04
N PRO A 62 -9.12 4.88 -1.15
CA PRO A 62 -7.68 5.02 -1.25
C PRO A 62 -7.25 6.42 -0.82
N TRP A 63 -6.14 6.51 -0.10
CA TRP A 63 -5.43 7.77 0.11
C TRP A 63 -4.26 7.86 -0.86
N PHE A 64 -4.06 9.04 -1.44
CA PHE A 64 -2.92 9.30 -2.32
C PHE A 64 -1.71 9.69 -1.49
N MET A 65 -0.55 9.13 -1.82
CA MET A 65 0.71 9.56 -1.26
C MET A 65 1.10 10.84 -1.98
N ASN A 66 1.40 11.90 -1.23
CA ASN A 66 1.95 13.12 -1.81
C ASN A 66 3.23 12.74 -2.57
N GLU A 67 3.40 13.26 -3.78
CA GLU A 67 4.72 13.31 -4.39
C GLU A 67 5.64 13.95 -3.34
N VAL A 68 6.75 13.29 -3.03
CA VAL A 68 7.81 13.97 -2.29
C VAL A 68 8.14 15.17 -3.17
N GLU A 69 7.74 16.37 -2.78
CA GLU A 69 8.22 17.59 -3.42
C GLU A 69 9.73 17.48 -3.31
N ASP A 70 10.40 17.18 -4.43
CA ASP A 70 11.85 17.24 -4.52
C ASP A 70 12.23 18.61 -3.95
N ASP A 71 12.89 18.56 -2.79
CA ASP A 71 13.39 19.67 -2.00
C ASP A 71 13.91 20.74 -2.96
N GLN A 72 13.13 21.81 -3.14
CA GLN A 72 13.55 22.92 -3.97
C GLN A 72 14.82 23.47 -3.34
N PRO A 73 15.94 23.59 -4.08
CA PRO A 73 17.12 24.22 -3.51
C PRO A 73 16.72 25.64 -3.10
N THR A 74 16.78 25.93 -1.81
CA THR A 74 16.69 27.31 -1.32
C THR A 74 17.92 28.04 -1.83
N ASP A 75 17.69 28.95 -2.78
CA ASP A 75 18.68 29.91 -3.30
C ASP A 75 19.28 30.77 -2.15
#